data_AF-A0A178ADB6-F1
#
_entry.id   AF-A0A178ADB6-F1
#
_cell.length_a   1.000
_cell.length_b   1.000
_cell.length_c   1.000
_cell.angle_alpha   90.00
_cell.angle_beta   90.00
_cell.angle_gamma   90.00
#
_symmetry.space_group_name_H-M   'P 1'
#
loop_
_entity.id
_entity.type
_entity.pdbx_description
1 polymer ?
#
loop_
_entity_poly.entity_id
_entity_poly.type
_entity_poly.pdbx_seq_one_letter_code
_entity_poly.pdbx_strand_id
1 'polypeptide(L)'
;MLRTKLFILCGLFASPIYTQSSGGDIPLDEQLVVTFGDAARAIYVPGTQMHPENTQYPPNISTPAWSSPSDDSPGLILMIDLDAPYEDRRVSSLHWLVTGLTISSSSPSTENPSSLNIPSSAQVPWQPPNPPIGDIAHTYAIYLIAPVPSNLDIPAELSRNRTPFDLKQWLQERDLEENVVARNYFRIRNLKGTPTAVFPGPRPSETAPLLYCVVYSLLNTDWDDSDDWVAEAVHELYDDLLEAQLSHN
;
A
#
# COMPACT_ATOMS: atom_id res chain seq x y z
N MET A 1 6.49 -28.43 -51.95
CA MET A 1 6.37 -27.68 -50.67
C MET A 1 5.43 -26.51 -50.89
N LEU A 2 4.20 -26.64 -50.40
CA LEU A 2 3.10 -25.68 -50.58
C LEU A 2 3.05 -24.78 -49.34
N ARG A 3 3.21 -23.46 -49.49
CA ARG A 3 3.07 -22.50 -48.37
C ARG A 3 1.68 -21.89 -48.40
N THR A 4 0.81 -22.37 -47.51
CA THR A 4 -0.52 -21.80 -47.25
C THR A 4 -0.35 -20.52 -46.42
N LYS A 5 -0.82 -19.39 -46.95
CA LYS A 5 -0.93 -18.13 -46.20
C LYS A 5 -2.32 -18.06 -45.56
N LEU A 6 -2.36 -18.14 -44.24
CA LEU A 6 -3.57 -17.95 -43.44
C LEU A 6 -3.76 -16.45 -43.17
N PHE A 7 -4.90 -15.92 -43.61
CA PHE A 7 -5.36 -14.57 -43.24
C PHE A 7 -6.16 -14.66 -41.94
N ILE A 8 -5.76 -13.91 -40.92
CA ILE A 8 -6.56 -13.73 -39.70
C ILE A 8 -7.22 -12.34 -39.78
N LEU A 9 -8.55 -12.36 -39.79
CA LEU A 9 -9.42 -11.19 -39.74
C LEU A 9 -9.63 -10.84 -38.25
N CYS A 10 -9.13 -9.69 -37.80
CA CYS A 10 -9.32 -9.23 -36.42
C CYS A 10 -10.59 -8.38 -36.33
N GLY A 11 -11.62 -8.91 -35.66
CA GLY A 11 -12.85 -8.20 -35.37
C GLY A 11 -12.69 -7.26 -34.17
N LEU A 12 -12.97 -5.97 -34.36
CA LEU A 12 -13.02 -4.97 -33.31
C LEU A 12 -14.33 -5.12 -32.51
N PHE A 13 -14.22 -5.61 -31.27
CA PHE A 13 -15.18 -5.33 -30.21
C PHE A 13 -14.54 -4.36 -29.22
N ALA A 14 -14.85 -3.07 -29.36
CA ALA A 14 -14.45 -2.06 -28.38
C ALA A 14 -15.47 -2.08 -27.23
N SER A 15 -15.14 -2.77 -26.15
CA SER A 15 -15.69 -2.46 -24.83
C SER A 15 -14.80 -1.38 -24.20
N PRO A 16 -15.33 -0.42 -23.42
CA PRO A 16 -14.48 0.49 -22.67
C PRO A 16 -13.71 -0.31 -21.62
N ILE A 17 -12.46 -0.65 -21.93
CA ILE A 17 -11.49 -1.10 -20.93
C ILE A 17 -11.13 0.16 -20.16
N TYR A 18 -11.55 0.25 -18.89
CA TYR A 18 -10.91 1.14 -17.95
C TYR A 18 -9.51 0.57 -17.72
N THR A 19 -8.53 1.04 -18.48
CA THR A 19 -7.13 0.69 -18.25
C THR A 19 -6.73 1.37 -16.94
N GLN A 20 -6.80 0.62 -15.85
CA GLN A 20 -6.25 0.99 -14.55
C GLN A 20 -4.74 1.15 -14.77
N SER A 21 -4.26 2.39 -14.84
CA SER A 21 -2.84 2.67 -14.97
C SER A 21 -2.13 2.17 -13.71
N SER A 22 -1.09 1.36 -13.87
CA SER A 22 -0.17 0.88 -12.83
C SER A 22 0.68 2.01 -12.21
N GLY A 23 0.07 3.15 -11.88
CA GLY A 23 0.74 4.36 -11.40
C GLY A 23 1.30 4.27 -9.97
N GLY A 24 1.59 3.07 -9.47
CA GLY A 24 2.23 2.85 -8.18
C GLY A 24 3.01 1.54 -8.16
N ASP A 25 3.98 1.43 -7.25
CA ASP A 25 4.85 0.26 -7.03
C ASP A 25 4.11 -0.95 -6.40
N ILE A 26 2.79 -1.06 -6.62
CA ILE A 26 1.92 -2.08 -6.04
C ILE A 26 1.28 -2.85 -7.21
N PRO A 27 1.49 -4.18 -7.31
CA PRO A 27 0.80 -5.01 -8.28
C PRO A 27 -0.72 -4.85 -8.19
N LEU A 28 -1.42 -4.85 -9.32
CA LEU A 28 -2.88 -4.59 -9.35
C LEU A 28 -3.67 -5.63 -8.54
N ASP A 29 -3.22 -6.87 -8.52
CA ASP A 29 -3.77 -7.98 -7.74
C ASP A 29 -3.47 -7.87 -6.24
N GLU A 30 -2.52 -7.02 -5.83
CA GLU A 30 -2.26 -6.64 -4.44
C GLU A 30 -2.82 -5.25 -4.08
N GLN A 31 -3.50 -4.57 -5.01
CA GLN A 31 -3.87 -3.18 -4.80
C GLN A 31 -5.29 -3.02 -4.23
N LEU A 32 -5.40 -2.48 -3.02
CA LEU A 32 -6.72 -2.13 -2.45
C LEU A 32 -7.40 -1.03 -3.25
N VAL A 33 -8.72 -1.11 -3.42
CA VAL A 33 -9.54 0.00 -3.92
C VAL A 33 -10.10 0.75 -2.71
N VAL A 34 -9.65 1.97 -2.50
CA VAL A 34 -10.00 2.78 -1.32
C VAL A 34 -10.87 3.95 -1.75
N THR A 35 -12.03 4.15 -1.12
CA THR A 35 -12.96 5.23 -1.49
C THR A 35 -13.42 6.02 -0.27
N PHE A 36 -13.38 7.35 -0.36
CA PHE A 36 -13.81 8.24 0.72
C PHE A 36 -15.13 8.94 0.37
N GLY A 37 -16.06 8.98 1.33
CA GLY A 37 -17.39 9.56 1.13
C GLY A 37 -18.26 8.77 0.14
N ASP A 38 -19.11 9.47 -0.60
CA ASP A 38 -20.14 8.88 -1.48
C ASP A 38 -19.55 8.37 -2.81
N ALA A 39 -18.63 7.39 -2.79
CA ALA A 39 -17.99 6.70 -3.93
C ALA A 39 -17.31 7.56 -5.03
N ALA A 40 -17.57 8.86 -5.11
CA ALA A 40 -17.12 9.79 -6.15
C ALA A 40 -15.67 10.25 -5.94
N ARG A 41 -15.03 9.85 -4.84
CA ARG A 41 -13.62 10.16 -4.51
C ARG A 41 -12.85 8.88 -4.24
N ALA A 42 -12.91 7.97 -5.20
CA ALA A 42 -12.15 6.74 -5.17
C ALA A 42 -10.67 6.99 -5.48
N ILE A 43 -9.80 6.39 -4.68
CA ILE A 43 -8.35 6.35 -4.85
C ILE A 43 -8.04 5.06 -5.59
N TYR A 44 -8.01 5.16 -6.91
CA TYR A 44 -7.66 4.04 -7.77
C TYR A 44 -6.16 3.91 -8.01
N VAL A 45 -5.39 4.98 -7.75
CA VAL A 45 -3.94 5.02 -8.01
C VAL A 45 -3.22 5.35 -6.70
N PRO A 46 -2.23 4.55 -6.28
CA PRO A 46 -1.47 4.82 -5.08
C PRO A 46 -0.75 6.17 -5.16
N GLY A 47 -0.57 6.82 -4.02
CA GLY A 47 0.15 8.09 -3.92
C GLY A 47 -0.65 9.32 -4.32
N THR A 48 -1.92 9.17 -4.68
CA THR A 48 -2.83 10.29 -4.95
C THR A 48 -2.82 11.28 -3.78
N GLN A 49 -2.62 12.57 -4.08
CA GLN A 49 -2.68 13.62 -3.06
C GLN A 49 -4.13 14.03 -2.80
N MET A 50 -4.54 13.99 -1.54
CA MET A 50 -5.86 14.36 -1.06
C MET A 50 -5.82 15.57 -0.12
N HIS A 51 -6.96 16.26 -0.05
CA HIS A 51 -7.19 17.29 0.94
C HIS A 51 -7.69 16.67 2.27
N PRO A 52 -7.24 17.14 3.46
CA PRO A 52 -7.62 16.57 4.76
C PRO A 52 -9.13 16.47 5.02
N GLU A 53 -9.93 17.38 4.45
CA GLU A 53 -11.38 17.39 4.66
C GLU A 53 -12.09 16.20 3.99
N ASN A 54 -11.43 15.53 3.04
CA ASN A 54 -12.00 14.35 2.37
C ASN A 54 -11.85 13.08 3.22
N THR A 55 -11.05 13.10 4.28
CA THR A 55 -10.69 11.92 5.09
C THR A 55 -11.20 12.01 6.52
N GLN A 56 -12.28 12.76 6.76
CA GLN A 56 -12.86 12.93 8.10
C GLN A 56 -13.48 11.63 8.63
N TYR A 57 -13.91 10.74 7.74
CA TYR A 57 -14.47 9.43 8.07
C TYR A 57 -13.62 8.30 7.47
N PRO A 58 -13.68 7.08 8.04
CA PRO A 58 -13.01 5.91 7.46
C PRO A 58 -13.47 5.65 6.02
N PRO A 59 -12.59 5.14 5.14
CA PRO A 59 -12.96 4.81 3.77
C PRO A 59 -13.77 3.52 3.68
N ASN A 60 -14.50 3.36 2.57
CA ASN A 60 -14.91 2.03 2.10
C ASN A 60 -13.74 1.41 1.32
N ILE A 61 -13.49 0.12 1.55
CA ILE A 61 -12.36 -0.60 0.96
C ILE A 61 -12.88 -1.84 0.25
N SER A 62 -12.37 -2.08 -0.96
CA SER A 62 -12.50 -3.35 -1.67
C SER A 62 -11.11 -3.91 -1.97
N THR A 63 -11.02 -5.23 -2.12
CA THR A 63 -9.77 -5.94 -2.38
C THR A 63 -9.91 -6.86 -3.59
N PRO A 64 -8.91 -6.89 -4.49
CA PRO A 64 -8.82 -7.89 -5.56
C PRO A 64 -8.18 -9.21 -5.07
N ALA A 65 -7.45 -9.16 -3.96
CA ALA A 65 -6.84 -10.30 -3.29
C ALA A 65 -7.64 -10.74 -2.06
N TRP A 66 -7.33 -11.95 -1.56
CA TRP A 66 -8.00 -12.69 -0.48
C TRP A 66 -9.23 -13.48 -0.95
N SER A 67 -9.01 -14.76 -1.26
CA SER A 67 -10.08 -15.74 -1.46
C SER A 67 -10.18 -16.59 -0.18
N SER A 68 -11.41 -16.81 0.32
CA SER A 68 -11.72 -17.57 1.55
C SER A 68 -11.70 -16.78 2.86
N PRO A 69 -12.73 -15.96 3.13
CA PRO A 69 -13.09 -15.64 4.51
C PRO A 69 -13.69 -16.90 5.14
N SER A 70 -13.13 -17.38 6.24
CA SER A 70 -13.87 -18.20 7.19
C SER A 70 -14.00 -17.43 8.49
N ASP A 71 -15.08 -17.65 9.25
CA ASP A 71 -15.28 -16.98 10.54
C ASP A 71 -14.12 -17.28 11.52
N ASP A 72 -13.42 -18.40 11.31
CA ASP A 72 -12.24 -18.82 12.08
C ASP A 72 -10.94 -18.14 11.63
N SER A 73 -10.94 -17.43 10.51
CA SER A 73 -9.77 -16.79 9.90
C SER A 73 -10.12 -15.44 9.26
N PRO A 74 -10.56 -14.46 10.08
CA PRO A 74 -10.94 -13.14 9.58
C PRO A 74 -9.73 -12.38 9.03
N GLY A 75 -10.00 -11.25 8.37
CA GLY A 75 -8.96 -10.29 8.01
C GLY A 75 -8.77 -9.21 9.09
N LEU A 76 -7.66 -8.47 8.95
CA LEU A 76 -7.36 -7.24 9.66
C LEU A 76 -7.01 -6.13 8.66
N ILE A 77 -7.47 -4.91 8.92
CA ILE A 77 -7.04 -3.71 8.19
C ILE A 77 -6.37 -2.77 9.18
N LEU A 78 -5.30 -2.12 8.75
CA LEU A 78 -4.70 -1.01 9.46
C LEU A 78 -4.33 0.13 8.52
N MET A 79 -4.30 1.36 9.06
CA MET A 79 -3.78 2.54 8.38
C MET A 79 -2.69 3.18 9.22
N ILE A 80 -1.55 3.47 8.60
CA ILE A 80 -0.41 4.13 9.23
C ILE A 80 -0.01 5.39 8.46
N ASP A 81 0.28 6.46 9.18
CA ASP A 81 1.01 7.63 8.67
C ASP A 81 2.50 7.32 8.79
N LEU A 82 3.23 7.33 7.68
CA LEU A 82 4.66 6.99 7.65
C LEU A 82 5.58 8.18 7.91
N ASP A 83 5.02 9.39 7.97
CA ASP A 83 5.76 10.65 7.93
C ASP A 83 5.45 11.54 9.14
N ALA A 84 4.92 10.96 10.22
CA ALA A 84 4.60 11.70 11.44
C ALA A 84 5.89 12.29 12.06
N PRO A 85 5.93 13.61 12.34
CA PRO A 85 7.05 14.21 13.03
C PRO A 85 7.06 13.75 14.49
N TYR A 86 8.20 13.24 14.94
CA TYR A 86 8.43 12.87 16.33
C TYR A 86 9.84 13.27 16.71
N GLU A 87 9.95 14.23 17.62
CA GLU A 87 11.22 14.88 17.98
C GLU A 87 11.90 15.47 16.74
N ASP A 88 13.11 15.05 16.40
CA ASP A 88 13.92 15.53 15.28
C ASP A 88 13.86 14.62 14.03
N ARG A 89 12.96 13.62 14.03
CA ARG A 89 12.87 12.60 12.97
C ARG A 89 11.43 12.28 12.55
N ARG A 90 11.31 11.49 11.49
CA ARG A 90 10.04 10.92 11.01
C ARG A 90 9.83 9.52 11.57
N VAL A 91 8.60 9.23 11.99
CA VAL A 91 8.20 7.92 12.49
C VAL A 91 6.85 7.52 11.92
N SER A 92 6.54 6.23 12.01
CA SER A 92 5.22 5.73 11.69
C SER A 92 4.25 5.92 12.85
N SER A 93 2.99 6.21 12.54
CA SER A 93 1.91 6.47 13.49
C SER A 93 0.63 5.74 13.08
N LEU A 94 0.01 5.00 13.99
CA LEU A 94 -1.20 4.22 13.71
C LEU A 94 -2.46 5.09 13.73
N HIS A 95 -3.22 5.11 12.64
CA HIS A 95 -4.46 5.89 12.53
C HIS A 95 -5.73 5.05 12.67
N TRP A 96 -5.67 3.77 12.31
CA TRP A 96 -6.83 2.89 12.32
C TRP A 96 -6.39 1.43 12.38
N LEU A 97 -7.10 0.59 13.13
CA LEU A 97 -6.93 -0.86 13.16
C LEU A 97 -8.27 -1.53 13.46
N VAL A 98 -8.66 -2.46 12.59
CA VAL A 98 -9.90 -3.25 12.73
C VAL A 98 -9.62 -4.71 12.42
N THR A 99 -10.00 -5.61 13.32
CA THR A 99 -10.03 -7.06 13.10
C THR A 99 -11.44 -7.55 12.77
N GLY A 100 -11.58 -8.84 12.44
CA GLY A 100 -12.90 -9.44 12.22
C GLY A 100 -13.48 -9.08 10.86
N LEU A 101 -12.62 -8.74 9.89
CA LEU A 101 -13.06 -8.43 8.53
C LEU A 101 -13.54 -9.70 7.83
N THR A 102 -14.50 -9.53 6.94
CA THR A 102 -14.90 -10.53 5.93
C THR A 102 -15.02 -9.86 4.57
N ILE A 103 -15.20 -10.64 3.50
CA ILE A 103 -15.45 -10.15 2.14
C ILE A 103 -16.82 -10.55 1.64
N SER A 104 -17.44 -9.70 0.82
CA SER A 104 -18.76 -9.96 0.24
C SER A 104 -18.79 -11.05 -0.86
N SER A 105 -17.67 -11.25 -1.57
CA SER A 105 -17.49 -12.25 -2.62
C SER A 105 -16.31 -13.16 -2.30
N SER A 106 -16.46 -14.48 -2.46
CA SER A 106 -15.40 -15.45 -2.20
C SER A 106 -14.34 -15.56 -3.32
N SER A 107 -14.54 -14.84 -4.43
CA SER A 107 -13.68 -14.90 -5.62
C SER A 107 -13.43 -13.49 -6.16
N PRO A 108 -12.73 -12.63 -5.42
CA PRO A 108 -12.33 -11.32 -5.92
C PRO A 108 -11.33 -11.46 -7.08
N SER A 109 -11.32 -10.45 -7.94
CA SER A 109 -10.28 -10.27 -8.96
C SER A 109 -9.98 -8.78 -9.14
N THR A 110 -8.97 -8.47 -9.94
CA THR A 110 -8.63 -7.10 -10.37
C THR A 110 -9.80 -6.40 -11.05
N GLU A 111 -10.56 -7.10 -11.89
CA GLU A 111 -11.71 -6.55 -12.62
C GLU A 111 -12.97 -6.44 -11.75
N ASN A 112 -13.06 -7.26 -10.70
CA ASN A 112 -14.21 -7.31 -9.80
C ASN A 112 -13.75 -7.46 -8.34
N PRO A 113 -13.23 -6.38 -7.73
CA PRO A 113 -12.73 -6.42 -6.36
C PRO A 113 -13.89 -6.58 -5.38
N SER A 114 -13.71 -7.41 -4.37
CA SER A 114 -14.72 -7.65 -3.34
C SER A 114 -14.68 -6.57 -2.26
N SER A 115 -15.82 -6.04 -1.87
CA SER A 115 -15.91 -5.12 -0.73
C SER A 115 -15.58 -5.83 0.58
N LEU A 116 -14.85 -5.14 1.45
CA LEU A 116 -14.63 -5.55 2.83
C LEU A 116 -15.85 -5.21 3.67
N ASN A 117 -16.35 -6.19 4.43
CA ASN A 117 -17.30 -5.95 5.50
C ASN A 117 -16.51 -5.59 6.76
N ILE A 118 -16.48 -4.29 7.08
CA ILE A 118 -15.70 -3.75 8.19
C ILE A 118 -16.62 -3.59 9.41
N PRO A 119 -16.34 -4.25 10.55
CA PRO A 119 -17.10 -4.07 11.77
C PRO A 119 -17.11 -2.61 12.25
N SER A 120 -18.21 -2.19 12.88
CA SER A 120 -18.33 -0.83 13.42
C SER A 120 -17.41 -0.59 14.63
N SER A 121 -17.05 -1.65 15.36
CA SER A 121 -16.10 -1.59 16.47
C SER A 121 -14.67 -1.79 15.97
N ALA A 122 -13.85 -0.75 16.09
CA ALA A 122 -12.43 -0.80 15.80
C ALA A 122 -11.61 -0.93 17.09
N GLN A 123 -10.56 -1.75 17.09
CA GLN A 123 -9.61 -1.83 18.21
C GLN A 123 -8.81 -0.53 18.35
N VAL A 124 -8.47 0.09 17.22
CA VAL A 124 -7.93 1.45 17.18
C VAL A 124 -8.87 2.29 16.32
N PRO A 125 -9.73 3.13 16.92
CA PRO A 125 -10.68 3.95 16.19
C PRO A 125 -10.01 4.88 15.19
N TRP A 126 -10.72 5.13 14.07
CA TRP A 126 -10.27 6.02 13.02
C TRP A 126 -9.91 7.40 13.56
N GLN A 127 -8.66 7.78 13.35
CA GLN A 127 -8.19 9.14 13.52
C GLN A 127 -7.97 9.73 12.13
N PRO A 128 -8.69 10.80 11.76
CA PRO A 128 -8.56 11.37 10.43
C PRO A 128 -7.11 11.87 10.22
N PRO A 129 -6.55 11.69 9.02
CA PRO A 129 -5.32 12.34 8.61
C PRO A 129 -5.34 13.84 8.91
N ASN A 130 -4.30 14.30 9.61
CA ASN A 130 -4.16 15.71 9.99
C ASN A 130 -2.69 16.11 10.08
N PRO A 131 -1.95 16.07 8.94
CA PRO A 131 -0.56 16.48 8.95
C PRO A 131 -0.43 17.95 9.38
N PRO A 132 0.66 18.34 10.07
CA PRO A 132 0.84 19.71 10.52
C PRO A 132 0.87 20.72 9.37
N ILE A 133 0.42 21.95 9.65
CA ILE A 133 0.45 23.04 8.67
C ILE A 133 1.89 23.42 8.35
N GLY A 134 2.23 23.42 7.07
CA GLY A 134 3.58 23.75 6.59
C GLY A 134 4.53 22.57 6.52
N ASP A 135 4.08 21.38 6.90
CA ASP A 135 4.86 20.15 6.75
C ASP A 135 4.88 19.65 5.28
N ILE A 136 5.67 18.61 5.05
CA ILE A 136 5.65 17.82 3.82
C ILE A 136 4.31 17.11 3.64
N ALA A 137 4.09 16.52 2.47
CA ALA A 137 2.91 15.68 2.26
C ALA A 137 3.13 14.32 2.91
N HIS A 138 2.37 14.02 3.97
CA HIS A 138 2.46 12.74 4.68
C HIS A 138 1.84 11.61 3.86
N THR A 139 2.45 10.43 3.95
CA THR A 139 2.02 9.20 3.29
C THR A 139 1.23 8.33 4.25
N TYR A 140 -0.05 8.11 3.93
CA TYR A 140 -0.94 7.25 4.67
C TYR A 140 -1.06 5.92 3.93
N ALA A 141 -0.50 4.86 4.49
CA ALA A 141 -0.52 3.52 3.93
C ALA A 141 -1.58 2.67 4.63
N ILE A 142 -2.37 1.95 3.84
CA ILE A 142 -3.42 1.03 4.27
C ILE A 142 -2.98 -0.38 3.89
N TYR A 143 -3.03 -1.29 4.84
CA TYR A 143 -2.67 -2.70 4.67
C TYR A 143 -3.85 -3.58 5.04
N LEU A 144 -4.13 -4.56 4.19
CA LEU A 144 -4.99 -5.70 4.48
C LEU A 144 -4.09 -6.89 4.80
N ILE A 145 -4.31 -7.47 5.97
CA ILE A 145 -3.61 -8.66 6.45
C ILE A 145 -4.66 -9.75 6.62
N ALA A 146 -4.49 -10.87 5.92
CA ALA A 146 -5.41 -11.98 5.97
C ALA A 146 -4.73 -13.29 5.54
N PRO A 147 -5.10 -14.44 6.13
CA PRO A 147 -5.94 -14.57 7.32
C PRO A 147 -5.21 -14.08 8.58
N VAL A 148 -5.95 -13.75 9.64
CA VAL A 148 -5.41 -13.59 11.00
C VAL A 148 -6.11 -14.55 11.97
N PRO A 149 -5.46 -14.96 13.08
CA PRO A 149 -6.12 -15.74 14.13
C PRO A 149 -7.35 -15.01 14.69
N SER A 150 -8.46 -15.73 14.90
CA SER A 150 -9.69 -15.14 15.46
C SER A 150 -9.51 -14.57 16.88
N ASN A 151 -8.51 -15.06 17.61
CA ASN A 151 -8.12 -14.61 18.94
C ASN A 151 -6.88 -13.70 18.95
N LEU A 152 -6.57 -13.03 17.83
CA LEU A 152 -5.43 -12.12 17.73
C LEU A 152 -5.45 -11.07 18.85
N ASP A 153 -4.41 -11.05 19.68
CA ASP A 153 -4.29 -10.09 20.77
C ASP A 153 -3.82 -8.72 20.27
N ILE A 154 -4.71 -7.73 20.42
CA ILE A 154 -4.44 -6.33 20.10
C ILE A 154 -4.32 -5.56 21.42
N PRO A 155 -3.13 -5.06 21.78
CA PRO A 155 -2.94 -4.32 23.02
C PRO A 155 -3.86 -3.10 23.08
N ALA A 156 -4.70 -3.01 24.10
CA ALA A 156 -5.66 -1.92 24.27
C ALA A 156 -4.99 -0.53 24.33
N GLU A 157 -3.72 -0.46 24.73
CA GLU A 157 -2.92 0.76 24.74
C GLU A 157 -2.69 1.35 23.35
N LEU A 158 -2.75 0.57 22.26
CA LEU A 158 -2.59 1.07 20.88
C LEU A 158 -3.68 2.08 20.49
N SER A 159 -4.83 2.05 21.15
CA SER A 159 -5.89 3.05 20.93
C SER A 159 -5.47 4.47 21.38
N ARG A 160 -4.52 4.56 22.32
CA ARG A 160 -4.02 5.79 22.97
C ARG A 160 -2.60 6.13 22.58
N ASN A 161 -1.70 5.14 22.52
CA ASN A 161 -0.29 5.28 22.21
C ASN A 161 -0.02 4.75 20.80
N ARG A 162 -0.22 5.63 19.82
CA ARG A 162 -0.18 5.31 18.38
C ARG A 162 1.15 5.63 17.71
N THR A 163 2.05 6.35 18.40
CA THR A 163 3.28 6.90 17.84
C THR A 163 4.42 6.77 18.85
N PRO A 164 5.59 6.21 18.47
CA PRO A 164 5.87 5.53 17.21
C PRO A 164 5.17 4.16 17.11
N PHE A 165 4.86 3.71 15.89
CA PHE A 165 4.32 2.38 15.60
C PHE A 165 5.16 1.69 14.53
N ASP A 166 5.83 0.60 14.87
CA ASP A 166 6.61 -0.20 13.92
C ASP A 166 5.76 -1.36 13.38
N LEU A 167 5.26 -1.22 12.15
CA LEU A 167 4.42 -2.24 11.53
C LEU A 167 5.18 -3.56 11.33
N LYS A 168 6.46 -3.50 10.93
CA LYS A 168 7.24 -4.71 10.65
C LYS A 168 7.44 -5.51 11.93
N GLN A 169 7.90 -4.84 12.99
CA GLN A 169 8.03 -5.47 14.30
C GLN A 169 6.68 -6.01 14.81
N TRP A 170 5.60 -5.22 14.65
CA TRP A 170 4.27 -5.63 15.09
C TRP A 170 3.75 -6.89 14.39
N LEU A 171 4.03 -7.05 13.09
CA LEU A 171 3.72 -8.24 12.30
C LEU A 171 4.61 -9.43 12.70
N GLN A 172 5.91 -9.20 12.88
CA GLN A 172 6.89 -10.21 13.32
C GLN A 172 6.50 -10.85 14.64
N GLU A 173 6.16 -10.05 15.64
CA GLU A 173 5.77 -10.52 16.98
C GLU A 173 4.48 -11.35 16.98
N ARG A 174 3.74 -11.37 15.86
CA ARG A 174 2.46 -12.07 15.69
C ARG A 174 2.51 -13.15 14.60
N ASP A 175 3.67 -13.39 14.00
CA ASP A 175 3.83 -14.30 12.87
C ASP A 175 2.91 -13.97 11.68
N LEU A 176 2.75 -12.68 11.36
CA LEU A 176 1.84 -12.18 10.30
C LEU A 176 2.56 -11.54 9.10
N GLU A 177 3.89 -11.61 9.01
CA GLU A 177 4.66 -10.95 7.94
C GLU A 177 4.26 -11.42 6.54
N GLU A 178 4.00 -12.72 6.38
CA GLU A 178 3.62 -13.33 5.11
C GLU A 178 2.13 -13.18 4.79
N ASN A 179 1.35 -12.60 5.70
CA ASN A 179 -0.11 -12.50 5.60
C ASN A 179 -0.58 -11.16 5.03
N VAL A 180 0.33 -10.27 4.62
CA VAL A 180 -0.02 -9.02 3.94
C VAL A 180 -0.50 -9.34 2.53
N VAL A 181 -1.82 -9.26 2.31
CA VAL A 181 -2.44 -9.69 1.04
C VAL A 181 -2.63 -8.55 0.05
N ALA A 182 -2.85 -7.33 0.56
CA ALA A 182 -3.10 -6.17 -0.29
C ALA A 182 -2.77 -4.87 0.44
N ARG A 183 -2.43 -3.85 -0.34
CA ARG A 183 -2.08 -2.52 0.17
C ARG A 183 -2.50 -1.42 -0.78
N ASN A 184 -2.63 -0.21 -0.25
CA ASN A 184 -2.69 1.02 -1.04
C ASN A 184 -2.21 2.18 -0.15
N TYR A 185 -1.85 3.30 -0.74
CA TYR A 185 -1.49 4.50 0.01
C TYR A 185 -1.96 5.76 -0.70
N PHE A 186 -2.11 6.83 0.06
CA PHE A 186 -2.40 8.16 -0.44
C PHE A 186 -1.59 9.19 0.33
N ARG A 187 -1.53 10.41 -0.19
CA ARG A 187 -0.78 11.50 0.44
C ARG A 187 -1.71 12.59 0.89
N ILE A 188 -1.44 13.20 2.04
CA ILE A 188 -2.18 14.38 2.50
C ILE A 188 -1.20 15.46 2.89
N ARG A 189 -1.51 16.69 2.49
CA ARG A 189 -0.75 17.86 2.88
C ARG A 189 -1.71 18.93 3.41
N ASN A 190 -1.36 19.51 4.55
CA ASN A 190 -2.12 20.60 5.12
C ASN A 190 -1.49 21.95 4.73
N LEU A 191 -2.08 22.58 3.72
CA LEU A 191 -1.67 23.89 3.21
C LEU A 191 -2.49 25.04 3.79
N LYS A 192 -3.45 24.75 4.69
CA LYS A 192 -4.38 25.76 5.21
C LYS A 192 -3.79 26.43 6.45
N GLY A 193 -3.20 27.60 6.27
CA GLY A 193 -2.72 28.46 7.36
C GLY A 193 -1.26 28.86 7.21
N THR A 194 -0.70 29.43 8.26
CA THR A 194 0.72 29.81 8.31
C THR A 194 1.50 28.75 9.07
N PRO A 195 2.62 28.23 8.52
CA PRO A 195 3.50 27.32 9.25
C PRO A 195 3.95 27.95 10.57
N THR A 196 3.87 27.17 11.66
CA THR A 196 4.25 27.63 13.02
C THR A 196 5.46 26.91 13.59
N ALA A 197 5.97 25.89 12.89
CA ALA A 197 7.09 25.08 13.32
C ALA A 197 7.98 24.70 12.13
N VAL A 198 9.22 24.30 12.43
CA VAL A 198 10.12 23.63 11.50
C VAL A 198 9.99 22.13 11.76
N PHE A 199 9.79 21.36 10.70
CA PHE A 199 9.62 19.91 10.78
C PHE A 199 10.86 19.19 10.24
N PRO A 200 11.09 17.92 10.64
CA PRO A 200 12.17 17.11 10.09
C PRO A 200 12.11 16.99 8.56
N GLY A 201 13.23 16.63 7.93
CA GLY A 201 13.24 16.37 6.50
C GLY A 201 12.31 15.21 6.07
N PRO A 202 12.09 15.05 4.76
CA PRO A 202 11.49 13.83 4.19
C PRO A 202 12.23 12.58 4.63
N ARG A 203 11.54 11.44 4.76
CA ARG A 203 12.23 10.16 5.00
C ARG A 203 12.99 9.71 3.74
N PRO A 204 14.08 8.93 3.86
CA PRO A 204 14.85 8.49 2.69
C PRO A 204 14.03 7.76 1.62
N SER A 205 13.02 6.99 2.03
CA SER A 205 12.13 6.28 1.09
C SER A 205 11.10 7.18 0.38
N GLU A 206 10.95 8.46 0.76
CA GLU A 206 10.14 9.42 0.00
C GLU A 206 10.88 9.97 -1.24
N THR A 207 12.20 9.82 -1.30
CA THR A 207 13.07 10.27 -2.39
C THR A 207 13.71 9.12 -3.17
N ALA A 208 13.70 7.90 -2.63
CA ALA A 208 14.06 6.70 -3.38
C ALA A 208 12.82 6.20 -4.17
N PRO A 209 12.89 6.03 -5.51
CA PRO A 209 11.90 5.19 -6.20
C PRO A 209 11.92 3.81 -5.53
N LEU A 210 10.75 3.20 -5.26
CA LEU A 210 10.64 1.92 -4.55
C LEU A 210 11.08 0.73 -5.45
N LEU A 211 12.28 0.83 -6.03
CA LEU A 211 12.94 -0.21 -6.82
C LEU A 211 13.46 -1.39 -5.96
N TYR A 212 13.26 -1.34 -4.64
CA TYR A 212 13.85 -2.31 -3.72
C TYR A 212 13.18 -3.70 -3.77
N CYS A 213 11.99 -3.84 -4.38
CA CYS A 213 11.32 -5.14 -4.52
C CYS A 213 11.70 -5.90 -5.81
N VAL A 214 12.21 -5.22 -6.84
CA VAL A 214 12.55 -5.87 -8.12
C VAL A 214 13.94 -6.50 -8.08
N VAL A 215 14.89 -5.87 -7.37
CA VAL A 215 16.29 -6.34 -7.34
C VAL A 215 16.44 -7.61 -6.48
N TYR A 216 15.71 -7.74 -5.37
CA TYR A 216 15.81 -8.92 -4.50
C TYR A 216 15.19 -10.19 -5.13
N SER A 217 14.18 -10.02 -6.00
CA SER A 217 13.58 -11.11 -6.77
C SER A 217 14.53 -11.63 -7.86
N LEU A 218 15.20 -10.71 -8.58
CA LEU A 218 16.15 -11.08 -9.63
C LEU A 218 17.45 -11.69 -9.08
N LEU A 219 17.92 -11.29 -7.90
CA LEU A 219 19.15 -11.84 -7.31
C LEU A 219 18.99 -13.24 -6.67
N ASN A 220 17.75 -13.68 -6.40
CA ASN A 220 17.46 -14.99 -5.80
C ASN A 220 16.85 -16.01 -6.77
N THR A 221 16.71 -15.66 -8.05
CA THR A 221 16.43 -16.65 -9.11
C THR A 221 17.71 -17.42 -9.42
N ASP A 222 17.64 -18.75 -9.42
CA ASP A 222 18.67 -19.63 -10.00
C ASP A 222 18.73 -19.33 -11.50
N TRP A 223 19.68 -18.49 -11.91
CA TRP A 223 19.97 -18.24 -13.31
C TRP A 223 20.83 -19.39 -13.83
N ASP A 224 20.34 -20.05 -14.88
CA ASP A 224 21.17 -20.96 -15.68
C ASP A 224 22.36 -20.15 -16.24
N ASP A 225 23.56 -20.73 -16.26
CA ASP A 225 24.85 -20.09 -16.60
C ASP A 225 24.91 -19.45 -18.02
N SER A 226 23.80 -19.48 -18.77
CA SER A 226 23.65 -18.84 -20.08
C SER A 226 23.28 -17.35 -20.06
N ASP A 227 22.91 -16.79 -18.90
CA ASP A 227 22.40 -15.40 -18.77
C ASP A 227 23.35 -14.44 -18.02
N ASP A 228 24.66 -14.64 -18.17
CA ASP A 228 25.74 -13.86 -17.51
C ASP A 228 25.63 -12.33 -17.75
N TRP A 229 25.06 -11.92 -18.89
CA TRP A 229 24.87 -10.51 -19.24
C TRP A 229 23.78 -9.80 -18.41
N VAL A 230 22.84 -10.54 -17.83
CA VAL A 230 21.75 -9.96 -17.01
C VAL A 230 22.27 -9.62 -15.62
N ALA A 231 23.11 -10.47 -15.05
CA ALA A 231 23.74 -10.24 -13.75
C ALA A 231 24.68 -9.02 -13.79
N GLU A 232 25.46 -8.87 -14.85
CA GLU A 232 26.35 -7.73 -15.06
C GLU A 232 25.57 -6.41 -15.22
N ALA A 233 24.47 -6.42 -15.98
CA ALA A 233 23.61 -5.25 -16.14
C ALA A 233 22.89 -4.85 -14.84
N VAL A 234 22.51 -5.80 -13.99
CA VAL A 234 21.93 -5.52 -12.67
C VAL A 234 22.96 -4.93 -11.71
N HIS A 235 24.22 -5.40 -11.78
CA HIS A 235 25.31 -4.88 -10.97
C HIS A 235 25.70 -3.45 -11.35
N GLU A 236 25.82 -3.14 -12.65
CA GLU A 236 26.09 -1.76 -13.12
C GLU A 236 24.95 -0.80 -12.70
N LEU A 237 23.69 -1.23 -12.78
CA LEU A 237 22.56 -0.41 -12.34
C LEU A 237 22.59 -0.13 -10.83
N TYR A 238 23.06 -1.10 -10.03
CA TYR A 238 23.17 -0.96 -8.59
C TYR A 238 24.27 0.03 -8.21
N ASP A 239 25.43 -0.05 -8.88
CA ASP A 239 26.56 0.84 -8.62
C ASP A 239 26.25 2.29 -9.05
N ASP A 240 25.61 2.48 -10.21
CA ASP A 240 25.16 3.81 -10.66
C ASP A 240 24.13 4.44 -9.70
N LEU A 241 23.23 3.63 -9.13
CA LEU A 241 22.24 4.09 -8.14
C LEU A 241 22.91 4.43 -6.80
N LEU A 242 23.92 3.66 -6.38
CA LEU A 242 24.67 3.91 -5.16
C LEU A 242 25.51 5.19 -5.27
N GLU A 243 26.16 5.41 -6.41
CA GLU A 243 26.91 6.64 -6.69
C GLU A 243 25.99 7.88 -6.77
N ALA A 244 24.81 7.74 -7.38
CA ALA A 244 23.81 8.81 -7.41
C ALA A 244 23.34 9.20 -6.00
N GLN A 245 23.18 8.25 -5.08
CA GLN A 245 22.82 8.51 -3.69
C GLN A 245 23.96 9.16 -2.88
N LEU A 246 25.21 8.81 -3.16
CA LEU A 246 26.37 9.38 -2.46
C LEU A 246 26.75 10.78 -2.96
N SER A 247 26.40 11.14 -4.21
CA SER A 247 26.72 12.44 -4.83
C SER A 247 25.82 13.61 -4.38
N HIS A 248 24.77 13.36 -3.62
CA HIS A 248 23.79 14.37 -3.17
C HIS A 248 23.81 14.66 -1.65
N ASN A 249 24.88 14.25 -0.96
CA ASN A 249 25.19 14.68 0.41
C ASN A 249 26.31 15.73 0.45
#